data_AF-A0A9Y4NPF3-F1
#
_entry.id   AF-A0A9Y4NPF3-F1
#
_cell.length_a   1.000
_cell.length_b   1.000
_cell.length_c   1.000
_cell.angle_alpha   90.00
_cell.angle_beta   90.00
_cell.angle_gamma   90.00
#
_symmetry.space_group_name_H-M   'P 1'
#
loop_
_entity.id
_entity.type
_entity.pdbx_description
1 polymer ?
#
loop_
_entity_poly.entity_id
_entity_poly.type
_entity_poly.pdbx_seq_one_letter_code
_entity_poly.pdbx_strand_id
1 'polypeptide(L)'
;MASSIAVCRLHMTRRVRLVKSLQKVETFLQRSIGTDVVAAQPEAPTRDESDEKGGCKSLHALQVERQEQAARSVLINCQSRTREKTLLKYLSSHGDIKNYFFYESDDLYAVVEFAKRENVASLLEGAIIPSGSHESAVPFKSRLLTLRNLHTAKSPNQQSGQQCQVQTAFPITELIKNLSREDSIDQQITSLTETYQLTEENTRLRFLVCSLLNDITAAYFPECTIKPFGSSVNGFGKLGCDLDMFLDLDGISGWNPKSGLFLEYQMKQASSARAVTQNILYVIGECVDQFGPGCTRVLKILNARIPLVRFSHKPSGFQCDLTANNRVAMKSTELLYLYGELDPRVRGLVFTVRCWARTQGITSGMPGAWITNFSLTVMVLFFLQKRSPPIIPTLDHLRDLAGPADKCVIEGNDCTFVSDFSKIQLQSNTETLEQLLREFFEFYGTFQFSKMSLSIRKGQEMNKPEMGPLHIENPFETSLNVSKNVNTSQLDRFVALCQESSWLLQQSETNKPKVNEDSYNVLPWGLATLLLPSQVATINTRKKKRREPASARIKSLLESLKNKNEPKMSEGL
;
A
#
# COMPACT_ATOMS: atom_id res chain seq x y z
N MET A 1 61.87 -23.20 1.45
CA MET A 1 62.55 -24.38 2.03
C MET A 1 61.58 -25.08 2.94
N ALA A 2 61.51 -26.40 2.82
CA ALA A 2 60.51 -27.31 3.41
C ALA A 2 60.69 -27.51 4.93
N SER A 3 59.60 -27.91 5.61
CA SER A 3 59.51 -29.00 6.62
C SER A 3 58.33 -28.75 7.58
N SER A 4 57.19 -29.47 7.48
CA SER A 4 56.82 -30.73 8.16
C SER A 4 56.81 -30.63 9.70
N ILE A 5 55.63 -30.57 10.34
CA ILE A 5 54.88 -31.69 10.95
C ILE A 5 55.68 -32.49 11.99
N ALA A 6 55.22 -32.45 13.24
CA ALA A 6 55.27 -33.60 14.14
C ALA A 6 54.13 -33.55 15.17
N VAL A 7 53.36 -34.64 15.19
CA VAL A 7 52.27 -34.95 16.12
C VAL A 7 52.85 -35.69 17.33
N CYS A 8 52.36 -35.42 18.53
CA CYS A 8 52.32 -36.41 19.61
C CYS A 8 51.10 -36.20 20.50
N ARG A 9 50.18 -37.17 20.49
CA ARG A 9 49.13 -37.37 21.49
C ARG A 9 49.74 -38.11 22.69
N LEU A 10 49.35 -37.72 23.89
CA LEU A 10 49.37 -38.59 25.07
C LEU A 10 48.13 -38.34 25.93
N HIS A 11 47.37 -39.42 26.11
CA HIS A 11 46.25 -39.58 27.03
C HIS A 11 46.75 -39.69 28.48
N MET A 12 46.04 -39.11 29.45
CA MET A 12 45.28 -39.85 30.48
C MET A 12 44.96 -39.02 31.75
N THR A 13 43.72 -39.20 32.19
CA THR A 13 43.22 -39.29 33.58
C THR A 13 43.13 -38.07 34.51
N ARG A 14 41.86 -37.62 34.68
CA ARG A 14 41.08 -37.62 35.93
C ARG A 14 41.79 -37.16 37.23
N ARG A 15 41.35 -36.03 37.79
CA ARG A 15 40.91 -35.95 39.20
C ARG A 15 40.11 -34.68 39.52
N VAL A 16 39.05 -34.93 40.28
CA VAL A 16 38.05 -34.06 40.89
C VAL A 16 38.67 -33.17 41.97
N ARG A 17 38.19 -31.91 42.11
CA ARG A 17 37.86 -31.30 43.42
C ARG A 17 37.10 -29.97 43.28
N LEU A 18 35.90 -29.96 43.85
CA LEU A 18 35.14 -28.79 44.29
C LEU A 18 35.98 -27.91 45.23
N VAL A 19 35.81 -26.57 45.16
CA VAL A 19 35.52 -25.72 46.34
C VAL A 19 34.66 -24.52 45.92
N LYS A 20 33.67 -24.23 46.76
CA LYS A 20 32.64 -23.20 46.71
C LYS A 20 33.14 -21.81 47.16
N SER A 21 32.36 -20.82 46.73
CA SER A 21 32.02 -19.53 47.35
C SER A 21 33.08 -18.44 47.47
N LEU A 22 32.73 -17.25 46.98
CA LEU A 22 32.57 -16.06 47.84
C LEU A 22 31.70 -15.02 47.11
N GLN A 23 30.61 -14.62 47.77
CA GLN A 23 29.87 -13.40 47.49
C GLN A 23 30.74 -12.19 47.88
N LYS A 24 30.72 -11.12 47.09
CA LYS A 24 30.56 -9.76 47.62
C LYS A 24 30.15 -8.78 46.53
N VAL A 25 29.21 -7.94 46.95
CA VAL A 25 28.52 -6.86 46.26
C VAL A 25 29.48 -5.71 45.96
N GLU A 26 29.40 -5.14 44.76
CA GLU A 26 29.69 -3.72 44.56
C GLU A 26 28.82 -3.16 43.42
N THR A 27 28.10 -2.11 43.79
CA THR A 27 27.26 -1.23 42.98
C THR A 27 28.11 -0.27 42.15
N PHE A 28 27.77 -0.04 40.88
CA PHE A 28 27.46 1.26 40.22
C PHE A 28 27.77 1.25 38.71
N LEU A 29 26.79 1.72 37.94
CA LEU A 29 26.86 2.31 36.58
C LEU A 29 27.55 1.52 35.47
N GLN A 30 26.74 0.96 34.55
CA GLN A 30 27.01 1.11 33.12
C GLN A 30 25.71 1.15 32.31
N ARG A 31 25.50 2.30 31.67
CA ARG A 31 24.53 2.54 30.60
C ARG A 31 24.81 1.57 29.44
N SER A 32 23.83 0.77 29.05
CA SER A 32 23.74 0.24 27.70
C SER A 32 22.29 0.27 27.25
N ILE A 33 22.06 1.03 26.18
CA ILE A 33 20.81 1.20 25.46
C ILE A 33 20.49 -0.16 24.83
N GLY A 34 19.52 -0.88 25.39
CA GLY A 34 18.93 -2.08 24.83
C GLY A 34 17.47 -1.79 24.50
N THR A 35 17.11 -1.90 23.22
CA THR A 35 15.72 -1.96 22.76
C THR A 35 15.12 -3.29 23.23
N ASP A 36 14.50 -3.27 24.41
CA ASP A 36 13.61 -4.35 24.86
C ASP A 36 12.25 -4.18 24.16
N VAL A 37 12.12 -4.78 22.98
CA VAL A 37 10.82 -5.25 22.51
C VAL A 37 10.69 -6.66 23.04
N VAL A 38 9.83 -6.84 24.04
CA VAL A 38 9.51 -8.16 24.58
C VAL A 38 8.92 -8.99 23.44
N ALA A 39 9.68 -9.98 23.00
CA ALA A 39 9.22 -11.01 22.08
C ALA A 39 8.04 -11.74 22.73
N ALA A 40 6.84 -11.57 22.17
CA ALA A 40 5.74 -12.49 22.41
C ALA A 40 6.20 -13.88 21.96
N GLN A 41 6.23 -14.85 22.87
CA GLN A 41 6.48 -16.23 22.51
C GLN A 41 5.33 -16.75 21.64
N PRO A 42 5.61 -17.67 20.70
CA PRO A 42 4.56 -18.34 19.94
C PRO A 42 3.89 -19.35 20.88
N GLU A 43 2.81 -18.96 21.52
CA GLU A 43 1.88 -19.94 22.09
C GLU A 43 1.13 -20.62 20.94
N ALA A 44 1.05 -21.95 21.03
CA ALA A 44 0.36 -22.80 20.07
C ALA A 44 -1.09 -22.33 19.86
N PRO A 45 -1.69 -22.50 18.67
CA PRO A 45 -3.02 -22.01 18.41
C PRO A 45 -4.02 -22.82 19.23
N THR A 46 -4.50 -22.26 20.34
CA THR A 46 -5.77 -22.66 20.91
C THR A 46 -6.83 -22.34 19.87
N ARG A 47 -7.44 -23.40 19.32
CA ARG A 47 -8.62 -23.30 18.48
C ARG A 47 -9.76 -22.75 19.33
N ASP A 48 -9.95 -21.44 19.31
CA ASP A 48 -11.23 -20.84 19.67
C ASP A 48 -12.18 -21.00 18.47
N GLU A 49 -12.82 -22.16 18.39
CA GLU A 49 -13.95 -22.43 17.49
C GLU A 49 -15.24 -21.73 17.98
N SER A 50 -15.17 -20.50 18.51
CA SER A 50 -16.36 -19.81 19.04
C SER A 50 -16.49 -18.29 18.79
N ASP A 51 -15.69 -17.69 17.90
CA ASP A 51 -15.78 -16.26 17.57
C ASP A 51 -16.40 -15.95 16.19
N GLU A 52 -17.45 -16.70 15.80
CA GLU A 52 -18.40 -16.25 14.77
C GLU A 52 -19.45 -15.26 15.33
N LYS A 53 -19.03 -14.31 16.16
CA LYS A 53 -19.84 -13.17 16.59
C LYS A 53 -19.20 -11.85 16.18
N GLY A 54 -19.34 -11.48 14.90
CA GLY A 54 -19.45 -10.10 14.40
C GLY A 54 -18.46 -9.02 14.85
N GLY A 55 -17.30 -9.36 15.42
CA GLY A 55 -16.29 -8.40 15.87
C GLY A 55 -15.32 -8.00 14.76
N CYS A 56 -14.87 -6.74 14.76
CA CYS A 56 -13.78 -6.31 13.86
C CYS A 56 -12.46 -7.00 14.25
N LYS A 57 -11.84 -7.71 13.30
CA LYS A 57 -10.55 -8.38 13.49
C LYS A 57 -9.42 -7.35 13.53
N SER A 58 -8.38 -7.57 14.34
CA SER A 58 -7.18 -6.73 14.28
C SER A 58 -6.48 -6.87 12.92
N LEU A 59 -5.78 -5.82 12.46
CA LEU A 59 -5.05 -5.87 11.19
C LEU A 59 -4.01 -7.00 11.19
N HIS A 60 -3.36 -7.25 12.32
CA HIS A 60 -2.39 -8.34 12.44
C HIS A 60 -3.03 -9.71 12.19
N ALA A 61 -4.15 -10.00 12.86
CA ALA A 61 -4.88 -11.26 12.69
C ALA A 61 -5.35 -11.43 11.24
N LEU A 62 -5.89 -10.36 10.64
CA LEU A 62 -6.28 -10.35 9.22
C LEU A 62 -5.08 -10.66 8.32
N GLN A 63 -3.94 -10.01 8.54
CA GLN A 63 -2.75 -10.26 7.72
C GLN A 63 -2.25 -11.69 7.81
N VAL A 64 -2.19 -12.27 9.03
CA VAL A 64 -1.79 -13.68 9.22
C VAL A 64 -2.72 -14.61 8.44
N GLU A 65 -4.03 -14.44 8.59
CA GLU A 65 -5.03 -15.24 7.87
C GLU A 65 -4.83 -15.14 6.35
N ARG A 66 -4.66 -13.93 5.81
CA ARG A 66 -4.47 -13.72 4.37
C ARG A 66 -3.14 -14.25 3.86
N GLN A 67 -2.08 -14.21 4.66
CA GLN A 67 -0.79 -14.80 4.31
C GLN A 67 -0.87 -16.33 4.23
N GLU A 68 -1.60 -16.97 5.15
CA GLU A 68 -1.83 -18.42 5.09
C GLU A 68 -2.63 -18.82 3.85
N GLN A 69 -3.70 -18.09 3.54
CA GLN A 69 -4.50 -18.28 2.31
C GLN A 69 -3.63 -18.11 1.05
N ALA A 70 -2.78 -17.08 1.02
CA ALA A 70 -1.87 -16.82 -0.10
C ALA A 70 -0.78 -17.90 -0.24
N ALA A 71 -0.26 -18.45 0.86
CA ALA A 71 0.77 -19.49 0.84
C ALA A 71 0.29 -20.82 0.23
N ARG A 72 -1.02 -21.08 0.25
CA ARG A 72 -1.67 -22.24 -0.39
C ARG A 72 -2.42 -21.89 -1.68
N SER A 73 -2.11 -20.72 -2.26
CA SER A 73 -2.69 -20.26 -3.52
C SER A 73 -1.68 -20.29 -4.67
N VAL A 74 -2.18 -20.46 -5.88
CA VAL A 74 -1.40 -20.43 -7.14
C VAL A 74 -2.01 -19.45 -8.14
N LEU A 75 -1.18 -18.94 -9.04
CA LEU A 75 -1.59 -18.07 -10.14
C LEU A 75 -1.39 -18.79 -11.47
N ILE A 76 -2.44 -18.93 -12.27
CA ILE A 76 -2.43 -19.72 -13.50
C ILE A 76 -2.80 -18.83 -14.69
N ASN A 77 -1.86 -18.63 -15.62
CA ASN A 77 -2.15 -18.07 -16.94
C ASN A 77 -2.97 -19.09 -17.73
N CYS A 78 -4.20 -18.72 -18.05
CA CYS A 78 -5.17 -19.52 -18.76
C CYS A 78 -5.22 -19.08 -20.23
N GLN A 79 -5.26 -20.03 -21.15
CA GLN A 79 -5.59 -19.70 -22.55
C GLN A 79 -7.02 -19.18 -22.62
N SER A 80 -7.30 -18.22 -23.51
CA SER A 80 -8.62 -17.57 -23.65
C SER A 80 -9.81 -18.52 -23.85
N ARG A 81 -9.55 -19.79 -24.19
CA ARG A 81 -10.57 -20.83 -24.42
C ARG A 81 -10.71 -21.82 -23.25
N THR A 82 -10.03 -21.59 -22.14
CA THR A 82 -10.00 -22.51 -21.00
C THR A 82 -11.40 -22.58 -20.38
N ARG A 83 -12.02 -23.77 -20.39
CA ARG A 83 -13.30 -23.97 -19.72
C ARG A 83 -13.09 -24.14 -18.22
N GLU A 84 -13.79 -23.33 -17.43
CA GLU A 84 -13.74 -23.33 -15.96
C GLU A 84 -13.87 -24.74 -15.37
N LYS A 85 -14.93 -25.47 -15.74
CA LYS A 85 -15.17 -26.84 -15.25
C LYS A 85 -14.01 -27.80 -15.53
N THR A 86 -13.36 -27.64 -16.69
CA THR A 86 -12.23 -28.50 -17.08
C THR A 86 -10.99 -28.15 -16.25
N LEU A 87 -10.70 -26.86 -16.07
CA LEU A 87 -9.59 -26.40 -15.25
C LEU A 87 -9.75 -26.88 -13.80
N LEU A 88 -10.91 -26.63 -13.20
CA LEU A 88 -11.18 -27.01 -11.81
C LEU A 88 -11.13 -28.52 -11.63
N LYS A 89 -11.70 -29.31 -12.56
CA LYS A 89 -11.60 -30.78 -12.49
C LYS A 89 -10.16 -31.27 -12.50
N TYR A 90 -9.30 -30.68 -13.33
CA TYR A 90 -7.88 -31.01 -13.36
C TYR A 90 -7.20 -30.64 -12.04
N LEU A 91 -7.39 -29.41 -11.55
CA LEU A 91 -6.78 -28.94 -10.30
C LEU A 91 -7.27 -29.72 -9.08
N SER A 92 -8.55 -30.12 -9.04
CA SER A 92 -9.11 -30.95 -7.97
C SER A 92 -8.47 -32.33 -7.88
N SER A 93 -7.77 -32.82 -8.92
CA SER A 93 -6.99 -34.06 -8.81
C SER A 93 -5.75 -33.92 -7.92
N HIS A 94 -5.29 -32.69 -7.67
CA HIS A 94 -4.18 -32.38 -6.76
C HIS A 94 -4.66 -32.02 -5.34
N GLY A 95 -5.97 -31.88 -5.13
CA GLY A 95 -6.60 -31.68 -3.83
C GLY A 95 -7.74 -30.65 -3.84
N ASP A 96 -8.42 -30.53 -2.70
CA ASP A 96 -9.61 -29.69 -2.58
C ASP A 96 -9.30 -28.20 -2.81
N ILE A 97 -10.19 -27.53 -3.55
CA ILE A 97 -10.13 -26.09 -3.83
C ILE A 97 -11.08 -25.38 -2.87
N LYS A 98 -10.59 -24.37 -2.15
CA LYS A 98 -11.37 -23.55 -1.21
C LYS A 98 -11.99 -22.33 -1.90
N ASN A 99 -11.22 -21.69 -2.78
CA ASN A 99 -11.65 -20.49 -3.47
C ASN A 99 -10.95 -20.41 -4.83
N TYR A 100 -11.59 -19.76 -5.80
CA TYR A 100 -10.98 -19.41 -7.07
C TYR A 100 -11.70 -18.23 -7.70
N PHE A 101 -10.98 -17.46 -8.52
CA PHE A 101 -11.57 -16.44 -9.36
C PHE A 101 -10.73 -16.22 -10.60
N PHE A 102 -11.38 -15.73 -11.66
CA PHE A 102 -10.75 -15.33 -12.90
C PHE A 102 -10.63 -13.81 -12.96
N TYR A 103 -9.58 -13.31 -13.60
CA TYR A 103 -9.45 -11.90 -13.92
C TYR A 103 -8.65 -11.72 -15.21
N GLU A 104 -8.82 -10.57 -15.83
CA GLU A 104 -8.05 -10.19 -17.02
C GLU A 104 -7.01 -9.13 -16.65
N SER A 105 -5.79 -9.35 -17.13
CA SER A 105 -4.76 -8.32 -17.20
C SER A 105 -4.32 -8.21 -18.67
N ASP A 106 -3.11 -8.64 -19.01
CA ASP A 106 -2.69 -8.78 -20.42
C ASP A 106 -3.21 -10.09 -21.03
N ASP A 107 -3.41 -11.11 -20.19
CA ASP A 107 -4.01 -12.41 -20.50
C ASP A 107 -5.13 -12.73 -19.49
N LEU A 108 -5.82 -13.86 -19.70
CA LEU A 108 -6.74 -14.43 -18.73
C LEU A 108 -5.97 -15.18 -17.64
N TYR A 109 -6.19 -14.82 -16.38
CA TYR A 109 -5.57 -15.47 -15.22
C TYR A 109 -6.61 -16.06 -14.29
N ALA A 110 -6.25 -17.15 -13.62
CA ALA A 110 -7.00 -17.74 -12.52
C ALA A 110 -6.15 -17.73 -11.25
N VAL A 111 -6.71 -17.21 -10.16
CA VAL A 111 -6.19 -17.46 -8.81
C VAL A 111 -6.94 -18.66 -8.25
N VAL A 112 -6.20 -19.64 -7.73
CA VAL A 112 -6.77 -20.84 -7.12
C VAL A 112 -6.17 -21.05 -5.75
N GLU A 113 -7.02 -21.04 -4.73
CA GLU A 113 -6.68 -21.33 -3.35
C GLU A 113 -7.04 -22.78 -3.03
N PHE A 114 -6.03 -23.58 -2.67
CA PHE A 114 -6.25 -24.94 -2.20
C PHE A 114 -6.60 -24.99 -0.71
N ALA A 115 -7.20 -26.09 -0.28
CA ALA A 115 -7.50 -26.33 1.13
C ALA A 115 -6.23 -26.48 2.00
N LYS A 116 -5.15 -27.01 1.44
CA LYS A 116 -3.89 -27.23 2.16
C LYS A 116 -2.67 -26.90 1.31
N ARG A 117 -1.55 -26.60 1.96
CA ARG A 117 -0.29 -26.23 1.31
C ARG A 117 0.33 -27.40 0.54
N GLU A 118 0.11 -28.63 1.00
CA GLU A 118 0.65 -29.83 0.36
C GLU A 118 0.04 -30.06 -1.05
N ASN A 119 -1.19 -29.60 -1.27
CA ASN A 119 -1.86 -29.67 -2.58
C ASN A 119 -1.12 -28.82 -3.63
N VAL A 120 -0.56 -27.68 -3.21
CA VAL A 120 0.29 -26.85 -4.08
C VAL A 120 1.57 -27.60 -4.43
N ALA A 121 2.21 -28.27 -3.47
CA ALA A 121 3.40 -29.08 -3.74
C ALA A 121 3.10 -30.20 -4.75
N SER A 122 1.98 -30.93 -4.57
CA SER A 122 1.53 -31.95 -5.52
C SER A 122 1.32 -31.39 -6.94
N LEU A 123 0.71 -30.21 -7.07
CA LEU A 123 0.55 -29.54 -8.36
C LEU A 123 1.89 -29.17 -9.00
N LEU A 124 2.83 -28.63 -8.22
CA LEU A 124 4.15 -28.22 -8.70
C LEU A 124 5.04 -29.40 -9.09
N GLU A 125 4.91 -30.55 -8.41
CA GLU A 125 5.61 -31.79 -8.79
C GLU A 125 5.16 -32.32 -10.15
N GLY A 126 3.88 -32.14 -10.49
CA GLY A 126 3.34 -32.48 -11.80
C GLY A 126 3.62 -31.46 -12.91
N ALA A 127 4.18 -30.29 -12.58
CA ALA A 127 4.44 -29.22 -13.53
C ALA A 127 5.74 -29.46 -14.33
N ILE A 128 5.71 -29.12 -15.61
CA ILE A 128 6.81 -29.35 -16.56
C ILE A 128 7.60 -28.06 -16.78
N ILE A 129 8.93 -28.15 -16.87
CA ILE A 129 9.80 -27.05 -17.30
C ILE A 129 9.66 -26.89 -18.82
N PRO A 130 9.39 -25.69 -19.36
CA PRO A 130 9.30 -25.47 -20.80
C PRO A 130 10.56 -25.93 -21.54
N SER A 131 10.42 -26.74 -22.58
CA SER A 131 11.52 -27.35 -23.34
C SER A 131 11.55 -26.96 -24.82
N GLY A 132 10.96 -25.81 -25.18
CA GLY A 132 10.92 -25.32 -26.57
C GLY A 132 12.31 -24.92 -27.08
N SER A 133 12.58 -25.18 -28.37
CA SER A 133 13.91 -25.08 -29.01
C SER A 133 14.57 -23.69 -29.08
N HIS A 134 13.92 -22.64 -28.55
CA HIS A 134 14.41 -21.25 -28.63
C HIS A 134 14.38 -20.48 -27.31
N GLU A 135 14.03 -21.09 -26.17
CA GLU A 135 13.90 -20.39 -24.89
C GLU A 135 14.91 -20.91 -23.84
N SER A 136 15.99 -20.16 -23.63
CA SER A 136 16.87 -20.33 -22.46
C SER A 136 16.18 -19.75 -21.23
N ALA A 137 15.26 -20.49 -20.62
CA ALA A 137 14.52 -20.05 -19.44
C ALA A 137 15.34 -20.25 -18.16
N VAL A 138 15.23 -19.31 -17.21
CA VAL A 138 15.74 -19.49 -15.84
C VAL A 138 14.87 -20.55 -15.15
N PRO A 139 15.44 -21.65 -14.62
CA PRO A 139 14.67 -22.75 -14.06
C PRO A 139 14.19 -22.49 -12.62
N PHE A 140 13.66 -21.28 -12.35
CA PHE A 140 13.03 -20.95 -11.07
C PHE A 140 11.61 -21.51 -11.04
N LYS A 141 11.39 -22.57 -10.25
CA LYS A 141 10.07 -23.19 -10.07
C LYS A 141 9.23 -22.34 -9.12
N SER A 142 8.24 -21.64 -9.67
CA SER A 142 7.34 -20.77 -8.92
C SER A 142 5.90 -21.29 -8.90
N ARG A 143 5.04 -20.65 -8.09
CA ARG A 143 3.58 -20.86 -8.10
C ARG A 143 2.84 -20.08 -9.20
N LEU A 144 3.57 -19.43 -10.11
CA LEU A 144 3.05 -18.88 -11.35
C LEU A 144 3.17 -19.93 -12.46
N LEU A 145 2.03 -20.42 -12.95
CA LEU A 145 1.92 -21.52 -13.88
C LEU A 145 1.23 -21.08 -15.17
N THR A 146 1.45 -21.81 -16.26
CA THR A 146 0.76 -21.61 -17.53
C THR A 146 0.06 -22.89 -17.94
N LEU A 147 -1.26 -22.82 -18.14
CA LEU A 147 -2.03 -23.94 -18.64
C LEU A 147 -1.81 -24.10 -20.15
N ARG A 148 -1.39 -25.29 -20.58
CA ARG A 148 -1.26 -25.64 -22.00
C ARG A 148 -2.13 -26.86 -22.33
N ASN A 149 -2.95 -26.76 -23.37
CA ASN A 149 -3.74 -27.87 -23.87
C ASN A 149 -3.14 -28.38 -25.18
N LEU A 150 -2.71 -29.66 -25.20
CA LEU A 150 -2.09 -30.30 -26.36
C LEU A 150 -3.10 -30.66 -27.47
N HIS A 151 -4.40 -30.67 -27.18
CA HIS A 151 -5.44 -31.25 -28.05
C HIS A 151 -6.38 -30.22 -28.72
N THR A 152 -6.20 -28.92 -28.50
CA THR A 152 -7.05 -27.90 -29.14
C THR A 152 -6.48 -27.46 -30.48
N ALA A 153 -6.97 -28.08 -31.56
CA ALA A 153 -6.87 -27.52 -32.91
C ALA A 153 -7.54 -26.14 -32.98
N LYS A 154 -7.01 -25.26 -33.85
CA LYS A 154 -7.47 -23.89 -34.08
C LYS A 154 -8.89 -23.86 -34.69
N SER A 155 -9.94 -24.04 -33.91
CA SER A 155 -11.31 -23.69 -34.34
C SER A 155 -11.60 -22.22 -34.00
N PRO A 156 -11.94 -21.34 -34.94
CA PRO A 156 -12.34 -19.97 -34.61
C PRO A 156 -13.76 -19.94 -34.03
N ASN A 157 -14.03 -18.99 -33.12
CA ASN A 157 -15.35 -18.62 -32.59
C ASN A 157 -16.02 -19.48 -31.50
N GLN A 158 -15.43 -19.56 -30.31
CA GLN A 158 -16.22 -19.71 -29.07
C GLN A 158 -15.69 -18.74 -28.00
N GLN A 159 -16.50 -17.76 -27.61
CA GLN A 159 -16.23 -16.89 -26.45
C GLN A 159 -16.45 -17.72 -25.17
N SER A 160 -15.48 -17.70 -24.26
CA SER A 160 -15.61 -18.24 -22.92
C SER A 160 -16.50 -17.31 -22.09
N GLY A 161 -17.62 -17.82 -21.58
CA GLY A 161 -18.56 -17.08 -20.74
C GLY A 161 -18.14 -17.01 -19.26
N GLN A 162 -16.85 -16.83 -18.97
CA GLN A 162 -16.37 -16.76 -17.58
C GLN A 162 -16.54 -15.35 -17.03
N GLN A 163 -17.04 -15.25 -15.80
CA GLN A 163 -17.17 -13.98 -15.10
C GLN A 163 -15.79 -13.56 -14.57
N CYS A 164 -15.18 -12.56 -15.20
CA CYS A 164 -13.90 -12.00 -14.79
C CYS A 164 -14.09 -10.89 -13.76
N GLN A 165 -13.30 -10.95 -12.69
CA GLN A 165 -13.30 -9.97 -11.61
C GLN A 165 -12.46 -8.75 -11.99
N VAL A 166 -13.01 -7.56 -11.80
CA VAL A 166 -12.34 -6.29 -12.15
C VAL A 166 -11.20 -6.00 -11.18
N GLN A 167 -10.00 -5.78 -11.72
CA GLN A 167 -8.80 -5.46 -10.92
C GLN A 167 -8.31 -4.02 -11.07
N THR A 168 -8.93 -3.25 -11.97
CA THR A 168 -8.52 -1.90 -12.36
C THR A 168 -9.49 -0.84 -11.85
N ALA A 169 -9.02 0.41 -11.79
CA ALA A 169 -9.83 1.53 -11.35
C ALA A 169 -10.96 1.83 -12.34
N PHE A 170 -12.18 2.01 -11.85
CA PHE A 170 -13.32 2.40 -12.68
C PHE A 170 -13.14 3.83 -13.25
N PRO A 171 -13.39 4.06 -14.55
CA PRO A 171 -13.19 5.37 -15.18
C PRO A 171 -14.00 6.48 -14.51
N ILE A 172 -13.36 7.63 -14.24
CA ILE A 172 -14.00 8.76 -13.54
C ILE A 172 -15.23 9.30 -14.27
N THR A 173 -15.24 9.27 -15.61
CA THR A 173 -16.36 9.75 -16.42
C THR A 173 -17.60 8.88 -16.27
N GLU A 174 -17.44 7.56 -16.18
CA GLU A 174 -18.54 6.64 -15.92
C GLU A 174 -18.97 6.72 -14.46
N LEU A 175 -18.03 6.90 -13.53
CA LEU A 175 -18.37 7.12 -12.12
C LEU A 175 -19.29 8.33 -11.96
N ILE A 176 -18.93 9.47 -12.54
CA ILE A 176 -19.74 10.70 -12.47
C ILE A 176 -21.17 10.46 -12.98
N LYS A 177 -21.35 9.70 -14.07
CA LYS A 177 -22.68 9.33 -14.58
C LYS A 177 -23.46 8.48 -13.58
N ASN A 178 -22.82 7.48 -12.96
CA ASN A 178 -23.46 6.63 -11.96
C ASN A 178 -23.89 7.45 -10.74
N LEU A 179 -22.99 8.27 -10.20
CA LEU A 179 -23.29 9.14 -9.06
C LEU A 179 -24.43 10.12 -9.36
N SER A 180 -24.53 10.61 -10.60
CA SER A 180 -25.61 11.52 -10.99
C SER A 180 -27.00 10.88 -10.91
N ARG A 181 -27.10 9.54 -10.89
CA ARG A 181 -28.36 8.77 -10.82
C ARG A 181 -28.80 8.43 -9.39
N GLU A 182 -27.94 8.61 -8.41
CA GLU A 182 -28.29 8.38 -7.00
C GLU A 182 -29.28 9.44 -6.49
N ASP A 183 -29.94 9.19 -5.35
CA ASP A 183 -30.97 10.08 -4.80
C ASP A 183 -30.45 11.07 -3.74
N SER A 184 -29.25 10.85 -3.19
CA SER A 184 -28.69 11.68 -2.10
C SER A 184 -27.17 11.75 -2.20
N ILE A 185 -26.56 12.79 -1.59
CA ILE A 185 -25.09 12.88 -1.51
C ILE A 185 -24.54 11.72 -0.66
N ASP A 186 -25.23 11.30 0.40
CA ASP A 186 -24.88 10.10 1.18
C ASP A 186 -24.80 8.82 0.31
N GLN A 187 -25.78 8.60 -0.58
CA GLN A 187 -25.75 7.49 -1.53
C GLN A 187 -24.65 7.66 -2.58
N GLN A 188 -24.41 8.88 -3.07
CA GLN A 188 -23.28 9.15 -3.98
C GLN A 188 -21.93 8.80 -3.34
N ILE A 189 -21.73 9.18 -2.08
CA ILE A 189 -20.50 8.87 -1.34
C ILE A 189 -20.36 7.35 -1.12
N THR A 190 -21.46 6.68 -0.78
CA THR A 190 -21.49 5.21 -0.61
C THR A 190 -21.15 4.52 -1.93
N SER A 191 -21.83 4.87 -3.02
CA SER A 191 -21.63 4.35 -4.38
C SER A 191 -20.21 4.59 -4.88
N LEU A 192 -19.63 5.77 -4.63
CA LEU A 192 -18.22 6.06 -4.93
C LEU A 192 -17.28 5.13 -4.16
N THR A 193 -17.54 4.96 -2.86
CA THR A 193 -16.69 4.14 -1.98
C THR A 193 -16.73 2.68 -2.41
N GLU A 194 -17.91 2.12 -2.66
CA GLU A 194 -18.10 0.75 -3.12
C GLU A 194 -17.49 0.50 -4.49
N THR A 195 -17.60 1.45 -5.42
CA THR A 195 -17.03 1.34 -6.76
C THR A 195 -15.51 1.36 -6.75
N TYR A 196 -14.89 2.12 -5.84
CA TYR A 196 -13.44 2.31 -5.83
C TYR A 196 -12.70 1.42 -4.84
N GLN A 197 -13.31 0.94 -3.76
CA GLN A 197 -12.64 0.12 -2.75
C GLN A 197 -12.04 -1.16 -3.35
N LEU A 198 -11.02 -1.71 -2.68
CA LEU A 198 -10.49 -3.02 -3.04
C LEU A 198 -11.57 -4.09 -2.83
N THR A 199 -11.70 -5.00 -3.80
CA THR A 199 -12.54 -6.18 -3.63
C THR A 199 -11.81 -7.27 -2.85
N GLU A 200 -12.54 -8.28 -2.41
CA GLU A 200 -12.01 -9.47 -1.78
C GLU A 200 -10.97 -10.17 -2.67
N GLU A 201 -11.27 -10.29 -3.97
CA GLU A 201 -10.42 -10.93 -4.96
C GLU A 201 -9.15 -10.11 -5.24
N ASN A 202 -9.28 -8.77 -5.33
CA ASN A 202 -8.11 -7.91 -5.47
C ASN A 202 -7.20 -8.00 -4.25
N THR A 203 -7.78 -8.06 -3.05
CA THR A 203 -7.05 -8.25 -1.80
C THR A 203 -6.31 -9.59 -1.80
N ARG A 204 -6.99 -10.70 -2.15
CA ARG A 204 -6.38 -12.03 -2.28
C ARG A 204 -5.22 -12.04 -3.28
N LEU A 205 -5.39 -11.39 -4.43
CA LEU A 205 -4.34 -11.26 -5.44
C LEU A 205 -3.13 -10.48 -4.91
N ARG A 206 -3.34 -9.39 -4.15
CA ARG A 206 -2.24 -8.62 -3.52
C ARG A 206 -1.42 -9.47 -2.56
N PHE A 207 -2.09 -10.22 -1.67
CA PHE A 207 -1.40 -11.13 -0.75
C PHE A 207 -0.69 -12.27 -1.48
N LEU A 208 -1.29 -12.81 -2.56
CA LEU A 208 -0.63 -13.81 -3.39
C LEU A 208 0.64 -13.27 -4.04
N VAL A 209 0.63 -12.04 -4.58
CA VAL A 209 1.83 -11.42 -5.17
C VAL A 209 2.93 -11.23 -4.11
N CYS A 210 2.60 -10.78 -2.90
CA CYS A 210 3.55 -10.73 -1.79
C CYS A 210 4.12 -12.14 -1.47
N SER A 211 3.27 -13.17 -1.46
CA SER A 211 3.66 -14.55 -1.20
C SER A 211 4.57 -15.11 -2.31
N LEU A 212 4.30 -14.82 -3.58
CA LEU A 212 5.14 -15.20 -4.71
C LEU A 212 6.53 -14.55 -4.62
N LEU A 213 6.59 -13.28 -4.22
CA LEU A 213 7.85 -12.60 -3.99
C LEU A 213 8.61 -13.20 -2.81
N ASN A 214 7.89 -13.62 -1.77
CA ASN A 214 8.47 -14.29 -0.61
C ASN A 214 9.19 -15.59 -0.99
N ASP A 215 8.67 -16.35 -1.96
CA ASP A 215 9.33 -17.58 -2.44
C ASP A 215 10.70 -17.30 -3.05
N ILE A 216 10.87 -16.15 -3.71
CA ILE A 216 12.15 -15.72 -4.29
C ILE A 216 13.11 -15.30 -3.17
N THR A 217 12.64 -14.49 -2.22
CA THR A 217 13.50 -13.95 -1.16
C THR A 217 13.92 -15.00 -0.14
N ALA A 218 13.04 -15.97 0.16
CA ALA A 218 13.31 -17.04 1.10
C ALA A 218 14.46 -17.97 0.67
N ALA A 219 14.84 -17.96 -0.62
CA ALA A 219 16.03 -18.67 -1.10
C ALA A 219 17.33 -18.15 -0.48
N TYR A 220 17.39 -16.85 -0.15
CA TYR A 220 18.53 -16.22 0.53
C TYR A 220 18.27 -15.94 2.01
N PHE A 221 17.02 -15.66 2.37
CA PHE A 221 16.60 -15.27 3.72
C PHE A 221 15.43 -16.15 4.18
N PRO A 222 15.67 -17.41 4.60
CA PRO A 222 14.61 -18.41 4.78
C PRO A 222 13.47 -18.04 5.74
N GLU A 223 13.72 -17.18 6.71
CA GLU A 223 12.74 -16.76 7.73
C GLU A 223 12.17 -15.35 7.46
N CYS A 224 12.45 -14.77 6.28
CA CYS A 224 11.84 -13.50 5.91
C CYS A 224 10.36 -13.68 5.63
N THR A 225 9.58 -12.61 5.86
CA THR A 225 8.20 -12.55 5.38
C THR A 225 7.98 -11.27 4.60
N ILE A 226 7.16 -11.34 3.55
CA ILE A 226 6.72 -10.16 2.80
C ILE A 226 5.24 -9.94 3.04
N LYS A 227 4.90 -8.75 3.54
CA LYS A 227 3.52 -8.37 3.88
C LYS A 227 3.12 -7.10 3.13
N PRO A 228 1.88 -6.99 2.63
CA PRO A 228 1.39 -5.73 2.11
C PRO A 228 1.22 -4.70 3.24
N PHE A 229 1.43 -3.42 2.95
CA PHE A 229 1.14 -2.32 3.85
C PHE A 229 0.50 -1.14 3.10
N GLY A 230 0.28 -0.01 3.79
CA GLY A 230 -0.26 1.19 3.19
C GLY A 230 -1.65 0.97 2.60
N SER A 231 -1.87 1.48 1.38
CA SER A 231 -3.20 1.45 0.75
C SER A 231 -3.75 0.04 0.53
N SER A 232 -2.91 -1.00 0.53
CA SER A 232 -3.39 -2.37 0.32
C SER A 232 -4.19 -2.93 1.50
N VAL A 233 -3.98 -2.40 2.71
CA VAL A 233 -4.55 -2.98 3.95
C VAL A 233 -5.00 -1.96 4.99
N ASN A 234 -4.85 -0.66 4.73
CA ASN A 234 -5.27 0.41 5.66
C ASN A 234 -6.76 0.76 5.62
N GLY A 235 -7.59 0.02 4.86
CA GLY A 235 -9.02 0.31 4.68
C GLY A 235 -9.36 1.43 3.67
N PHE A 236 -8.36 2.14 3.15
CA PHE A 236 -8.51 3.27 2.21
C PHE A 236 -7.91 2.97 0.81
N GLY A 237 -7.67 1.71 0.50
CA GLY A 237 -7.18 1.26 -0.80
C GLY A 237 -8.23 1.42 -1.89
N LYS A 238 -7.81 1.89 -3.07
CA LYS A 238 -8.67 1.87 -4.25
C LYS A 238 -8.14 0.91 -5.31
N LEU A 239 -9.03 0.34 -6.13
CA LEU A 239 -8.63 -0.48 -7.27
C LEU A 239 -7.62 0.29 -8.14
N GLY A 240 -6.59 -0.43 -8.60
CA GLY A 240 -5.45 0.14 -9.32
C GLY A 240 -4.46 0.97 -8.48
N CYS A 241 -4.54 1.00 -7.14
CA CYS A 241 -3.46 1.54 -6.33
C CYS A 241 -2.24 0.60 -6.30
N ASP A 242 -1.07 1.18 -6.02
CA ASP A 242 0.19 0.45 -5.89
C ASP A 242 0.12 -0.62 -4.80
N LEU A 243 0.96 -1.64 -4.91
CA LEU A 243 1.17 -2.68 -3.91
C LEU A 243 2.46 -2.38 -3.16
N ASP A 244 2.32 -1.64 -2.06
CA ASP A 244 3.41 -1.38 -1.12
C ASP A 244 3.68 -2.64 -0.28
N MET A 245 4.93 -3.12 -0.29
CA MET A 245 5.37 -4.35 0.36
C MET A 245 6.44 -4.06 1.41
N PHE A 246 6.32 -4.73 2.55
CA PHE A 246 7.28 -4.69 3.63
C PHE A 246 7.97 -6.05 3.74
N LEU A 247 9.29 -6.06 3.56
CA LEU A 247 10.15 -7.18 3.87
C LEU A 247 10.49 -7.14 5.37
N ASP A 248 9.91 -8.07 6.10
CA ASP A 248 10.16 -8.32 7.50
C ASP A 248 11.31 -9.31 7.65
N LEU A 249 12.34 -8.88 8.36
CA LEU A 249 13.54 -9.66 8.67
C LEU A 249 13.60 -10.04 10.16
N ASP A 250 12.60 -9.69 10.95
CA ASP A 250 12.65 -9.84 12.40
C ASP A 250 12.67 -11.30 12.82
N GLY A 251 12.00 -12.17 12.06
CA GLY A 251 12.06 -13.63 12.22
C GLY A 251 13.49 -14.17 12.23
N ILE A 252 14.41 -13.52 11.49
CA ILE A 252 15.82 -13.89 11.36
C ILE A 252 16.65 -13.42 12.57
N SER A 253 16.16 -12.43 13.33
CA SER A 253 16.91 -11.76 14.40
C SER A 253 16.59 -12.27 15.82
N GLY A 254 15.64 -13.21 15.95
CA GLY A 254 14.94 -13.51 17.19
C GLY A 254 15.52 -14.63 18.05
N TRP A 255 16.77 -14.53 18.52
CA TRP A 255 17.22 -15.42 19.60
C TRP A 255 18.15 -14.74 20.60
N ASN A 256 17.66 -14.59 21.84
CA ASN A 256 18.47 -14.21 22.99
C ASN A 256 18.80 -15.47 23.83
N PRO A 257 20.06 -15.94 23.85
CA PRO A 257 20.43 -17.09 24.65
C PRO A 257 20.31 -16.78 26.15
N LYS A 258 19.53 -17.59 26.87
CA LYS A 258 19.19 -17.36 28.29
C LYS A 258 20.25 -17.84 29.30
N SER A 259 21.30 -18.55 28.86
CA SER A 259 22.57 -18.84 29.55
C SER A 259 23.26 -20.06 28.92
N GLY A 260 24.58 -20.19 29.09
CA GLY A 260 25.36 -21.33 28.62
C GLY A 260 26.17 -21.06 27.35
N LEU A 261 26.70 -22.14 26.75
CA LEU A 261 27.36 -22.08 25.45
C LEU A 261 26.31 -21.94 24.35
N PHE A 262 26.50 -21.00 23.43
CA PHE A 262 25.67 -20.84 22.25
C PHE A 262 26.54 -20.70 21.00
N LEU A 263 25.97 -21.06 19.86
CA LEU A 263 26.59 -20.89 18.55
C LEU A 263 25.84 -19.78 17.82
N GLU A 264 26.61 -18.85 17.26
CA GLU A 264 26.09 -17.78 16.40
C GLU A 264 26.55 -18.00 14.96
N TYR A 265 25.75 -17.56 14.00
CA TYR A 265 26.18 -17.51 12.61
C TYR A 265 27.24 -16.42 12.44
N GLN A 266 28.33 -16.74 11.74
CA GLN A 266 29.30 -15.72 11.34
C GLN A 266 28.68 -14.83 10.25
N MET A 267 28.24 -13.64 10.63
CA MET A 267 27.60 -12.68 9.73
C MET A 267 28.54 -11.53 9.37
N LYS A 268 28.41 -11.02 8.15
CA LYS A 268 29.16 -9.84 7.69
C LYS A 268 28.61 -8.58 8.36
N GLN A 269 29.46 -7.87 9.09
CA GLN A 269 29.12 -6.58 9.68
C GLN A 269 29.09 -5.47 8.62
N ALA A 270 28.13 -4.55 8.76
CA ALA A 270 28.02 -3.36 7.92
C ALA A 270 28.10 -2.10 8.79
N SER A 271 28.33 -0.95 8.16
CA SER A 271 28.51 0.33 8.87
C SER A 271 27.25 0.86 9.55
N SER A 272 26.06 0.42 9.13
CA SER A 272 24.77 0.84 9.72
C SER A 272 23.64 -0.12 9.33
N ALA A 273 22.55 -0.11 10.11
CA ALA A 273 21.31 -0.80 9.75
C ALA A 273 20.80 -0.40 8.36
N ARG A 274 20.93 0.89 7.99
CA ARG A 274 20.59 1.39 6.65
C ARG A 274 21.43 0.73 5.56
N ALA A 275 22.74 0.58 5.76
CA ALA A 275 23.62 -0.09 4.80
C ALA A 275 23.25 -1.57 4.63
N VAL A 276 22.89 -2.25 5.73
CA VAL A 276 22.33 -3.62 5.68
C VAL A 276 21.07 -3.64 4.82
N THR A 277 20.10 -2.76 5.09
CA THR A 277 18.86 -2.64 4.30
C THR A 277 19.14 -2.43 2.81
N GLN A 278 20.04 -1.52 2.47
CA GLN A 278 20.40 -1.23 1.08
C GLN A 278 21.03 -2.44 0.39
N ASN A 279 21.92 -3.17 1.07
CA ASN A 279 22.53 -4.39 0.53
C ASN A 279 21.51 -5.50 0.30
N ILE A 280 20.60 -5.72 1.26
CA ILE A 280 19.54 -6.73 1.16
C ILE A 280 18.60 -6.39 0.00
N LEU A 281 18.11 -5.15 -0.07
CA LEU A 281 17.24 -4.70 -1.15
C LEU A 281 17.95 -4.71 -2.51
N TYR A 282 19.26 -4.46 -2.55
CA TYR A 282 20.03 -4.61 -3.79
C TYR A 282 19.98 -6.05 -4.28
N VAL A 283 20.34 -7.02 -3.44
CA VAL A 283 20.36 -8.45 -3.80
C VAL A 283 18.97 -8.96 -4.17
N ILE A 284 17.95 -8.58 -3.40
CA ILE A 284 16.55 -8.95 -3.72
C ILE A 284 16.13 -8.32 -5.05
N GLY A 285 16.49 -7.04 -5.28
CA GLY A 285 16.24 -6.38 -6.56
C GLY A 285 16.85 -7.12 -7.74
N GLU A 286 18.09 -7.61 -7.61
CA GLU A 286 18.71 -8.47 -8.64
C GLU A 286 17.95 -9.78 -8.83
N CYS A 287 17.54 -10.45 -7.74
CA CYS A 287 16.79 -11.70 -7.84
C CYS A 287 15.43 -11.51 -8.51
N VAL A 288 14.73 -10.42 -8.21
CA VAL A 288 13.44 -10.09 -8.82
C VAL A 288 13.60 -9.79 -10.30
N ASP A 289 14.65 -9.05 -10.69
CA ASP A 289 14.92 -8.68 -12.08
C ASP A 289 15.36 -9.87 -12.93
N GLN A 290 16.21 -10.75 -12.38
CA GLN A 290 16.81 -11.85 -13.12
C GLN A 290 16.00 -13.15 -13.05
N PHE A 291 15.28 -13.40 -11.95
CA PHE A 291 14.61 -14.68 -11.69
C PHE A 291 13.10 -14.57 -11.46
N GLY A 292 12.57 -13.37 -11.21
CA GLY A 292 11.15 -13.16 -10.91
C GLY A 292 10.27 -13.27 -12.16
N PRO A 293 9.47 -14.34 -12.31
CA PRO A 293 8.68 -14.51 -13.53
C PRO A 293 7.58 -13.45 -13.61
N GLY A 294 7.54 -12.71 -14.72
CA GLY A 294 6.57 -11.63 -14.93
C GLY A 294 6.90 -10.31 -14.20
N CYS A 295 7.99 -10.26 -13.43
CA CYS A 295 8.52 -9.02 -12.86
C CYS A 295 9.28 -8.24 -13.93
N THR A 296 8.95 -6.97 -14.13
CA THR A 296 9.57 -6.12 -15.15
C THR A 296 9.78 -4.71 -14.62
N ARG A 297 10.61 -3.91 -15.32
CA ARG A 297 10.88 -2.50 -14.97
C ARG A 297 11.39 -2.37 -13.53
N VAL A 298 12.34 -3.22 -13.13
CA VAL A 298 12.90 -3.21 -11.78
C VAL A 298 13.83 -2.00 -11.61
N LEU A 299 13.56 -1.19 -10.58
CA LEU A 299 14.30 0.02 -10.24
C LEU A 299 14.69 -0.02 -8.77
N LYS A 300 16.00 -0.07 -8.51
CA LYS A 300 16.58 -0.07 -7.15
C LYS A 300 16.81 1.37 -6.69
N ILE A 301 15.88 1.93 -5.92
CA ILE A 301 15.92 3.31 -5.42
C ILE A 301 16.49 3.29 -3.99
N LEU A 302 17.76 2.93 -3.86
CA LEU A 302 18.38 2.62 -2.56
C LEU A 302 18.81 3.88 -1.78
N ASN A 303 18.97 5.02 -2.46
CA ASN A 303 19.44 6.27 -1.86
C ASN A 303 18.31 7.20 -1.38
N ALA A 304 17.05 6.85 -1.62
CA ALA A 304 15.91 7.61 -1.09
C ALA A 304 15.86 7.56 0.44
N ARG A 305 15.12 8.49 1.08
CA ARG A 305 14.95 8.52 2.54
C ARG A 305 14.60 7.12 3.08
N ILE A 306 13.64 6.46 2.44
CA ILE A 306 13.32 5.04 2.65
C ILE A 306 13.81 4.29 1.40
N PRO A 307 14.88 3.45 1.51
CA PRO A 307 15.34 2.62 0.41
C PRO A 307 14.25 1.67 -0.06
N LEU A 308 14.08 1.53 -1.38
CA LEU A 308 13.06 0.65 -1.96
C LEU A 308 13.46 0.05 -3.31
N VAL A 309 12.81 -1.05 -3.67
CA VAL A 309 12.83 -1.66 -5.01
C VAL A 309 11.45 -1.53 -5.62
N ARG A 310 11.36 -0.82 -6.74
CA ARG A 310 10.12 -0.63 -7.49
C ARG A 310 10.10 -1.55 -8.72
N PHE A 311 9.00 -2.23 -8.97
CA PHE A 311 8.85 -3.10 -10.15
C PHE A 311 7.38 -3.28 -10.55
N SER A 312 7.15 -3.76 -11.77
CA SER A 312 5.81 -4.09 -12.27
C SER A 312 5.66 -5.60 -12.35
N HIS A 313 4.66 -6.15 -11.66
CA HIS A 313 4.32 -7.56 -11.76
C HIS A 313 3.24 -7.74 -12.83
N LYS A 314 3.65 -8.12 -14.04
CA LYS A 314 2.76 -8.21 -15.21
C LYS A 314 1.56 -9.14 -15.02
N PRO A 315 1.69 -10.35 -14.44
CA PRO A 315 0.56 -11.26 -14.30
C PRO A 315 -0.60 -10.68 -13.49
N SER A 316 -0.32 -9.84 -12.49
CA SER A 316 -1.36 -9.19 -11.67
C SER A 316 -1.70 -7.76 -12.11
N GLY A 317 -0.93 -7.18 -13.04
CA GLY A 317 -1.04 -5.77 -13.42
C GLY A 317 -0.62 -4.77 -12.33
N PHE A 318 0.03 -5.21 -11.24
CA PHE A 318 0.36 -4.33 -10.11
C PHE A 318 1.70 -3.61 -10.29
N GLN A 319 1.72 -2.34 -9.90
CA GLN A 319 2.94 -1.60 -9.59
C GLN A 319 3.30 -1.88 -8.14
N CYS A 320 4.50 -2.40 -7.90
CA CYS A 320 4.94 -2.90 -6.59
C CYS A 320 6.13 -2.10 -6.07
N ASP A 321 6.11 -1.75 -4.78
CA ASP A 321 7.18 -1.06 -4.08
C ASP A 321 7.61 -1.88 -2.85
N LEU A 322 8.76 -2.55 -2.93
CA LEU A 322 9.32 -3.33 -1.82
C LEU A 322 10.26 -2.48 -0.97
N THR A 323 9.95 -2.37 0.32
CA THR A 323 10.77 -1.69 1.32
C THR A 323 11.13 -2.65 2.45
N ALA A 324 12.13 -2.28 3.26
CA ALA A 324 12.48 -2.97 4.49
C ALA A 324 12.72 -1.95 5.61
N ASN A 325 12.58 -2.37 6.86
CA ASN A 325 12.83 -1.57 8.07
C ASN A 325 11.99 -0.28 8.24
N ASN A 326 10.90 -0.10 7.50
CA ASN A 326 9.92 0.97 7.73
C ASN A 326 8.78 0.57 8.71
N ARG A 327 9.13 0.26 9.95
CA ARG A 327 8.15 -0.22 10.95
C ARG A 327 7.14 0.86 11.38
N VAL A 328 7.52 2.14 11.35
CA VAL A 328 6.61 3.26 11.63
C VAL A 328 5.49 3.34 10.60
N ALA A 329 5.76 3.05 9.32
CA ALA A 329 4.72 3.00 8.29
C ALA A 329 3.76 1.81 8.50
N MET A 330 4.23 0.70 9.07
CA MET A 330 3.36 -0.42 9.44
C MET A 330 2.38 0.00 10.55
N LYS A 331 2.86 0.65 11.62
CA LYS A 331 1.99 1.19 12.68
C LYS A 331 1.05 2.29 12.16
N SER A 332 1.49 3.11 11.22
CA SER A 332 0.62 4.07 10.52
C SER A 332 -0.49 3.38 9.72
N THR A 333 -0.17 2.29 9.03
CA THR A 333 -1.14 1.49 8.28
C THR A 333 -2.17 0.87 9.21
N GLU A 334 -1.74 0.33 10.35
CA GLU A 334 -2.61 -0.24 11.37
C GLU A 334 -3.52 0.81 12.04
N LEU A 335 -2.99 2.00 12.36
CA LEU A 335 -3.80 3.09 12.89
C LEU A 335 -4.89 3.53 11.91
N LEU A 336 -4.54 3.63 10.62
CA LEU A 336 -5.50 3.98 9.57
C LEU A 336 -6.57 2.90 9.39
N TYR A 337 -6.18 1.62 9.42
CA TYR A 337 -7.12 0.51 9.40
C TYR A 337 -8.10 0.61 10.58
N LEU A 338 -7.59 0.80 11.80
CA LEU A 338 -8.41 0.94 13.01
C LEU A 338 -9.43 2.06 12.85
N TYR A 339 -9.03 3.26 12.41
CA TYR A 339 -9.99 4.34 12.20
C TYR A 339 -11.01 4.04 11.10
N GLY A 340 -10.63 3.36 10.02
CA GLY A 340 -11.54 2.98 8.95
C GLY A 340 -12.61 1.96 9.39
N GLU A 341 -12.29 1.13 10.38
CA GLU A 341 -13.18 0.11 10.93
C GLU A 341 -14.06 0.63 12.08
N LEU A 342 -13.68 1.73 12.74
CA LEU A 342 -14.45 2.31 13.84
C LEU A 342 -15.78 2.93 13.39
N ASP A 343 -15.82 3.58 12.23
CA ASP A 343 -17.03 4.20 11.70
C ASP A 343 -17.01 4.22 10.16
N PRO A 344 -18.04 3.71 9.48
CA PRO A 344 -18.07 3.64 8.00
C PRO A 344 -17.98 5.01 7.33
N ARG A 345 -18.39 6.09 8.02
CA ARG A 345 -18.29 7.47 7.51
C ARG A 345 -16.84 7.91 7.32
N VAL A 346 -15.90 7.33 8.07
CA VAL A 346 -14.46 7.59 7.90
C VAL A 346 -14.02 7.17 6.50
N ARG A 347 -14.35 5.95 6.10
CA ARG A 347 -14.04 5.44 4.75
C ARG A 347 -14.74 6.27 3.69
N GLY A 348 -16.06 6.49 3.84
CA GLY A 348 -16.83 7.31 2.90
C GLY A 348 -16.21 8.68 2.64
N LEU A 349 -15.85 9.40 3.71
CA LEU A 349 -15.27 10.73 3.61
C LEU A 349 -13.84 10.71 3.04
N VAL A 350 -12.99 9.76 3.45
CA VAL A 350 -11.62 9.64 2.93
C VAL A 350 -11.61 9.32 1.43
N PHE A 351 -12.43 8.38 0.96
CA PHE A 351 -12.54 8.07 -0.46
C PHE A 351 -13.01 9.27 -1.27
N THR A 352 -14.04 9.96 -0.76
CA THR A 352 -14.62 11.15 -1.40
C THR A 352 -13.60 12.27 -1.54
N VAL A 353 -12.95 12.65 -0.43
CA VAL A 353 -11.98 13.74 -0.40
C VAL A 353 -10.74 13.40 -1.25
N ARG A 354 -10.27 12.15 -1.24
CA ARG A 354 -9.16 11.72 -2.11
C ARG A 354 -9.53 11.74 -3.60
N CYS A 355 -10.75 11.34 -3.94
CA CYS A 355 -11.24 11.39 -5.31
C CYS A 355 -11.32 12.83 -5.80
N TRP A 356 -11.99 13.70 -5.03
CA TRP A 356 -12.07 15.14 -5.29
C TRP A 356 -10.68 15.79 -5.42
N ALA A 357 -9.77 15.53 -4.48
CA ALA A 357 -8.44 16.11 -4.52
C ALA A 357 -7.64 15.67 -5.75
N ARG A 358 -7.86 14.44 -6.24
CA ARG A 358 -7.26 13.95 -7.48
C ARG A 358 -7.87 14.63 -8.71
N THR A 359 -9.19 14.73 -8.81
CA THR A 359 -9.87 15.36 -9.96
C THR A 359 -9.54 16.85 -10.05
N GLN A 360 -9.34 17.52 -8.91
CA GLN A 360 -8.95 18.93 -8.86
C GLN A 360 -7.44 19.18 -8.92
N GLY A 361 -6.61 18.13 -9.01
CA GLY A 361 -5.16 18.23 -9.12
C GLY A 361 -4.45 18.78 -7.87
N ILE A 362 -5.04 18.57 -6.69
CA ILE A 362 -4.42 18.83 -5.38
C ILE A 362 -3.39 17.75 -5.03
N THR A 363 -3.69 16.51 -5.44
CA THR A 363 -2.79 15.35 -5.29
C THR A 363 -2.17 14.98 -6.64
N SER A 364 -1.03 14.30 -6.61
CA SER A 364 -0.33 13.81 -7.80
C SER A 364 0.25 12.43 -7.54
N GLY A 365 0.33 11.60 -8.59
CA GLY A 365 1.07 10.33 -8.55
C GLY A 365 2.59 10.51 -8.67
N MET A 366 3.06 11.72 -9.00
CA MET A 366 4.47 12.05 -9.06
C MET A 366 4.94 12.76 -7.79
N PRO A 367 6.17 12.51 -7.31
CA PRO A 367 6.76 13.28 -6.22
C PRO A 367 6.83 14.77 -6.54
N GLY A 368 6.51 15.62 -5.57
CA GLY A 368 6.60 17.07 -5.71
C GLY A 368 5.89 17.81 -4.58
N ALA A 369 5.45 19.04 -4.86
CA ALA A 369 4.89 19.94 -3.85
C ALA A 369 3.40 19.71 -3.52
N TRP A 370 2.77 18.71 -4.13
CA TRP A 370 1.36 18.37 -3.94
C TRP A 370 1.09 17.83 -2.54
N ILE A 371 -0.14 18.00 -2.05
CA ILE A 371 -0.58 17.33 -0.83
C ILE A 371 -0.58 15.82 -1.11
N THR A 372 0.03 15.03 -0.22
CA THR A 372 0.05 13.57 -0.38
C THR A 372 -1.28 12.95 0.04
N ASN A 373 -1.61 11.76 -0.47
CA ASN A 373 -2.81 11.03 -0.03
C ASN A 373 -2.79 10.74 1.49
N PHE A 374 -1.60 10.51 2.06
CA PHE A 374 -1.45 10.30 3.49
C PHE A 374 -1.75 11.59 4.28
N SER A 375 -1.13 12.72 3.91
CA SER A 375 -1.40 14.02 4.52
C SER A 375 -2.89 14.38 4.45
N LEU A 376 -3.53 14.18 3.30
CA LEU A 376 -4.95 14.45 3.10
C LEU A 376 -5.84 13.54 3.94
N THR A 377 -5.48 12.25 4.09
CA THR A 377 -6.20 11.32 4.97
C THR A 377 -6.09 11.78 6.43
N VAL A 378 -4.90 12.19 6.89
CA VAL A 378 -4.72 12.72 8.24
C VAL A 378 -5.55 13.99 8.47
N MET A 379 -5.68 14.86 7.46
CA MET A 379 -6.58 16.03 7.54
C MET A 379 -8.05 15.63 7.72
N VAL A 380 -8.51 14.58 7.02
CA VAL A 380 -9.87 14.05 7.22
C VAL A 380 -10.05 13.49 8.63
N LEU A 381 -9.09 12.69 9.11
CA LEU A 381 -9.14 12.13 10.48
C LEU A 381 -9.16 13.23 11.55
N PHE A 382 -8.31 14.24 11.40
CA PHE A 382 -8.29 15.40 12.29
C PHE A 382 -9.65 16.12 12.33
N PHE A 383 -10.27 16.34 11.17
CA PHE A 383 -11.61 16.92 11.09
C PHE A 383 -12.66 16.05 11.81
N LEU A 384 -12.60 14.73 11.66
CA LEU A 384 -13.53 13.80 12.31
C LEU A 384 -13.34 13.73 13.84
N GLN A 385 -12.12 13.93 14.34
CA GLN A 385 -11.83 14.08 15.78
C GLN A 385 -12.38 15.39 16.35
N LYS A 386 -12.54 16.42 15.51
CA LYS A 386 -13.00 17.77 15.89
C LYS A 386 -14.53 17.91 15.88
N ARG A 387 -15.27 16.88 15.45
CA ARG A 387 -16.73 16.87 15.50
C ARG A 387 -17.24 16.93 16.95
N SER A 388 -18.50 17.32 17.11
CA SER A 388 -19.14 17.43 18.42
C SER A 388 -20.47 16.66 18.43
N PRO A 389 -20.50 15.42 18.97
CA PRO A 389 -19.39 14.69 19.59
C PRO A 389 -18.37 14.15 18.56
N PRO A 390 -17.12 13.82 18.94
CA PRO A 390 -16.11 13.27 18.02
C PRO A 390 -16.58 11.96 17.38
N ILE A 391 -16.34 11.79 16.08
CA ILE A 391 -16.69 10.55 15.36
C ILE A 391 -15.64 9.46 15.61
N ILE A 392 -14.37 9.85 15.74
CA ILE A 392 -13.26 8.94 16.05
C ILE A 392 -12.45 9.49 17.23
N PRO A 393 -11.80 8.60 18.01
CA PRO A 393 -10.97 9.01 19.13
C PRO A 393 -9.65 9.64 18.67
N THR A 394 -8.95 10.25 19.62
CA THR A 394 -7.58 10.74 19.41
C THR A 394 -6.58 9.59 19.56
N LEU A 395 -5.39 9.71 18.96
CA LEU A 395 -4.37 8.66 19.12
C LEU A 395 -3.85 8.59 20.57
N ASP A 396 -3.79 9.72 21.30
CA ASP A 396 -3.43 9.66 22.73
C ASP A 396 -4.50 8.92 23.55
N HIS A 397 -5.80 9.07 23.22
CA HIS A 397 -6.85 8.28 23.87
C HIS A 397 -6.71 6.78 23.57
N LEU A 398 -6.42 6.41 22.32
CA LEU A 398 -6.16 5.02 21.94
C LEU A 398 -4.93 4.44 22.64
N ARG A 399 -3.88 5.25 22.86
CA ARG A 399 -2.72 4.86 23.67
C ARG A 399 -3.11 4.60 25.12
N ASP A 400 -3.95 5.43 25.70
CA ASP A 400 -4.34 5.31 27.12
C ASP A 400 -5.22 4.05 27.37
N LEU A 401 -5.92 3.56 26.34
CA LEU A 401 -6.65 2.28 26.37
C LEU A 401 -5.78 1.04 26.16
N ALA A 402 -4.52 1.23 25.75
CA ALA A 402 -3.63 0.14 25.36
C ALA A 402 -3.18 -0.69 26.56
N GLY A 403 -3.18 -2.02 26.40
CA GLY A 403 -2.67 -2.95 27.41
C GLY A 403 -1.17 -3.22 27.27
N PRO A 404 -0.57 -4.02 28.17
CA PRO A 404 0.85 -4.40 28.08
C PRO A 404 1.23 -5.07 26.76
N ALA A 405 0.32 -5.84 26.15
CA ALA A 405 0.52 -6.52 24.87
C ALA A 405 0.54 -5.56 23.67
N ASP A 406 -0.05 -4.37 23.80
CA ASP A 406 -0.11 -3.36 22.74
C ASP A 406 1.15 -2.46 22.69
N LYS A 407 2.02 -2.57 23.72
CA LYS A 407 3.18 -1.69 23.89
C LYS A 407 4.13 -1.83 22.71
N CYS A 408 4.35 -0.72 22.01
CA CYS A 408 5.18 -0.70 20.81
C CYS A 408 6.04 0.56 20.78
N VAL A 409 7.36 0.40 20.95
CA VAL A 409 8.32 1.50 20.82
C VAL A 409 9.23 1.23 19.63
N ILE A 410 9.24 2.12 18.66
CA ILE A 410 9.98 1.96 17.40
C ILE A 410 10.95 3.13 17.27
N GLU A 411 12.25 2.85 17.23
CA GLU A 411 13.30 3.87 17.07
C GLU A 411 13.20 5.01 18.12
N GLY A 412 12.79 4.67 19.34
CA GLY A 412 12.59 5.61 20.45
C GLY A 412 11.26 6.37 20.43
N ASN A 413 10.42 6.14 19.42
CA ASN A 413 9.08 6.72 19.32
C ASN A 413 8.03 5.80 19.92
N ASP A 414 7.09 6.36 20.69
CA ASP A 414 5.95 5.62 21.23
C ASP A 414 4.85 5.46 20.17
N CYS A 415 4.73 4.22 19.67
CA CYS A 415 3.76 3.78 18.67
C CYS A 415 2.64 2.94 19.30
N THR A 416 2.47 3.00 20.62
CA THR A 416 1.48 2.23 21.37
C THR A 416 0.07 2.77 21.13
N PHE A 417 -0.86 1.88 20.80
CA PHE A 417 -2.29 2.13 20.79
C PHE A 417 -3.04 0.80 20.87
N VAL A 418 -4.25 0.83 21.44
CA VAL A 418 -5.09 -0.36 21.64
C VAL A 418 -5.36 -1.10 20.32
N SER A 419 -5.17 -2.42 20.33
CA SER A 419 -5.50 -3.29 19.18
C SER A 419 -6.89 -3.94 19.26
N ASP A 420 -7.45 -3.99 20.47
CA ASP A 420 -8.76 -4.57 20.77
C ASP A 420 -9.88 -3.54 20.62
N PHE A 421 -10.67 -3.69 19.56
CA PHE A 421 -11.79 -2.80 19.23
C PHE A 421 -12.86 -2.74 20.34
N SER A 422 -13.05 -3.80 21.12
CA SER A 422 -14.08 -3.84 22.17
C SER A 422 -13.85 -2.84 23.30
N LYS A 423 -12.60 -2.39 23.46
CA LYS A 423 -12.21 -1.38 24.46
C LYS A 423 -12.50 0.05 24.02
N ILE A 424 -12.79 0.26 22.74
CA ILE A 424 -12.99 1.60 22.16
C ILE A 424 -14.48 1.94 22.25
N GLN A 425 -14.83 2.87 23.13
CA GLN A 425 -16.20 3.37 23.26
C GLN A 425 -16.35 4.68 22.52
N LEU A 426 -17.20 4.69 21.49
CA LEU A 426 -17.50 5.88 20.71
C LEU A 426 -18.75 6.58 21.24
N GLN A 427 -18.75 7.91 21.16
CA GLN A 427 -19.95 8.69 21.39
C GLN A 427 -20.84 8.66 20.14
N SER A 428 -22.16 8.74 20.32
CA SER A 428 -23.10 8.72 19.21
C SER A 428 -23.14 10.09 18.52
N ASN A 429 -22.35 10.23 17.46
CA ASN A 429 -22.48 11.32 16.51
C ASN A 429 -23.43 10.89 15.38
N THR A 430 -24.44 11.72 15.09
CA THR A 430 -25.49 11.41 14.10
C THR A 430 -25.37 12.20 12.79
N GLU A 431 -24.26 12.91 12.58
CA GLU A 431 -24.06 13.69 11.37
C GLU A 431 -23.97 12.81 10.13
N THR A 432 -24.66 13.21 9.06
CA THR A 432 -24.67 12.46 7.79
C THR A 432 -23.37 12.68 7.00
N LEU A 433 -23.10 11.83 6.00
CA LEU A 433 -21.93 12.01 5.15
C LEU A 433 -21.99 13.32 4.35
N GLU A 434 -23.19 13.73 3.93
CA GLU A 434 -23.41 15.02 3.28
C GLU A 434 -23.01 16.19 4.19
N GLN A 435 -23.47 16.18 5.46
CA GLN A 435 -23.13 17.22 6.44
C GLN A 435 -21.62 17.26 6.67
N LEU A 436 -20.99 16.10 6.89
CA LEU A 436 -19.55 15.99 7.12
C LEU A 436 -18.73 16.46 5.92
N LEU A 437 -19.16 16.16 4.69
CA LEU A 437 -18.47 16.62 3.48
C LEU A 437 -18.52 18.14 3.34
N ARG A 438 -19.69 18.75 3.54
CA ARG A 438 -19.87 20.20 3.50
C ARG A 438 -19.00 20.88 4.55
N GLU A 439 -19.09 20.40 5.79
CA GLU A 439 -18.36 20.98 6.91
C GLU A 439 -16.84 20.75 6.83
N PHE A 440 -16.38 19.66 6.19
CA PHE A 440 -14.96 19.48 5.89
C PHE A 440 -14.42 20.61 5.00
N PHE A 441 -15.15 20.97 3.95
CA PHE A 441 -14.76 22.05 3.05
C PHE A 441 -14.84 23.42 3.73
N GLU A 442 -15.85 23.67 4.55
CA GLU A 442 -15.97 24.91 5.32
C GLU A 442 -14.83 25.06 6.34
N PHE A 443 -14.56 23.99 7.09
CA PHE A 443 -13.50 23.94 8.09
C PHE A 443 -12.14 24.28 7.47
N TYR A 444 -11.76 23.60 6.40
CA TYR A 444 -10.46 23.83 5.76
C TYR A 444 -10.42 25.05 4.83
N GLY A 445 -11.58 25.56 4.38
CA GLY A 445 -11.68 26.82 3.66
C GLY A 445 -11.38 28.05 4.54
N THR A 446 -11.49 27.91 5.86
CA THR A 446 -11.30 29.00 6.83
C THR A 446 -10.19 28.74 7.86
N PHE A 447 -9.61 27.53 7.86
CA PHE A 447 -8.56 27.13 8.80
C PHE A 447 -7.35 28.06 8.76
N GLN A 448 -6.83 28.43 9.94
CA GLN A 448 -5.68 29.34 10.08
C GLN A 448 -4.35 28.63 9.82
N PHE A 449 -4.15 28.14 8.60
CA PHE A 449 -2.93 27.45 8.19
C PHE A 449 -1.67 28.29 8.39
N SER A 450 -1.71 29.61 8.55
CA SER A 450 -0.50 30.39 8.81
C SER A 450 0.08 30.17 10.22
N LYS A 451 -0.76 29.86 11.21
CA LYS A 451 -0.39 29.77 12.63
C LYS A 451 -0.53 28.38 13.22
N MET A 452 -1.50 27.62 12.73
CA MET A 452 -1.92 26.37 13.34
C MET A 452 -1.35 25.16 12.60
N SER A 453 -1.13 24.10 13.38
CA SER A 453 -0.76 22.77 12.95
C SER A 453 -1.79 21.75 13.41
N LEU A 454 -1.90 20.65 12.66
CA LEU A 454 -2.87 19.60 12.91
C LEU A 454 -2.20 18.47 13.71
N SER A 455 -2.78 18.10 14.85
CA SER A 455 -2.34 16.94 15.65
C SER A 455 -3.48 15.95 15.85
N ILE A 456 -3.38 14.77 15.22
CA ILE A 456 -4.31 13.66 15.45
C ILE A 456 -4.02 12.89 16.74
N ARG A 457 -2.88 13.18 17.38
CA ARG A 457 -2.56 12.71 18.74
C ARG A 457 -3.49 13.30 19.77
N LYS A 458 -3.64 14.63 19.71
CA LYS A 458 -4.45 15.40 20.66
C LYS A 458 -5.86 15.70 20.16
N GLY A 459 -6.11 15.56 18.86
CA GLY A 459 -7.37 16.03 18.23
C GLY A 459 -7.52 17.56 18.32
N GLN A 460 -6.40 18.29 18.36
CA GLN A 460 -6.37 19.73 18.61
C GLN A 460 -5.46 20.47 17.63
N GLU A 461 -5.79 21.74 17.41
CA GLU A 461 -4.95 22.69 16.71
C GLU A 461 -3.82 23.13 17.63
N MET A 462 -2.58 22.99 17.16
CA MET A 462 -1.39 23.35 17.92
C MET A 462 -0.66 24.50 17.24
N ASN A 463 0.02 25.35 18.00
CA ASN A 463 0.93 26.34 17.41
C ASN A 463 2.01 25.63 16.59
N LYS A 464 2.32 26.17 15.42
CA LYS A 464 3.34 25.57 14.54
C LYS A 464 4.72 25.52 15.20
N PRO A 465 5.37 24.34 15.22
CA PRO A 465 6.73 24.21 15.73
C PRO A 465 7.77 24.68 14.71
N GLU A 466 7.46 24.61 13.41
CA GLU A 466 8.32 25.08 12.31
C GLU A 466 7.54 25.92 11.29
N MET A 467 8.26 26.79 10.59
CA MET A 467 7.72 27.56 9.47
C MET A 467 7.49 26.64 8.27
N GLY A 468 6.27 26.66 7.73
CA GLY A 468 5.90 25.94 6.53
C GLY A 468 4.45 26.27 6.15
N PRO A 469 4.01 26.09 4.91
CA PRO A 469 2.63 26.40 4.53
C PRO A 469 1.63 25.51 5.27
N LEU A 470 1.79 24.19 5.18
CA LEU A 470 0.96 23.19 5.84
C LEU A 470 1.79 22.40 6.85
N HIS A 471 1.33 22.33 8.10
CA HIS A 471 1.99 21.55 9.14
C HIS A 471 1.03 20.52 9.73
N ILE A 472 1.34 19.25 9.50
CA ILE A 472 0.62 18.11 10.05
C ILE A 472 1.63 17.27 10.82
N GLU A 473 1.43 17.15 12.13
CA GLU A 473 2.28 16.35 13.00
C GLU A 473 2.23 14.88 12.58
N ASN A 474 3.39 14.24 12.42
CA ASN A 474 3.44 12.80 12.23
C ASN A 474 2.97 12.11 13.54
N PRO A 475 1.97 11.21 13.47
CA PRO A 475 1.38 10.61 14.67
C PRO A 475 2.39 9.84 15.53
N PHE A 476 3.44 9.29 14.93
CA PHE A 476 4.42 8.46 15.63
C PHE A 476 5.80 9.11 15.73
N GLU A 477 6.20 9.95 14.77
CA GLU A 477 7.46 10.71 14.84
C GLU A 477 7.16 12.21 15.05
N THR A 478 6.78 12.62 16.25
CA THR A 478 6.21 13.98 16.54
C THR A 478 7.12 15.16 16.16
N SER A 479 8.42 14.94 15.98
CA SER A 479 9.36 15.94 15.47
C SER A 479 9.24 16.20 13.97
N LEU A 480 8.45 15.39 13.24
CA LEU A 480 8.32 15.45 11.79
C LEU A 480 6.96 15.99 11.34
N ASN A 481 7.02 16.76 10.26
CA ASN A 481 5.86 17.26 9.52
C ASN A 481 5.61 16.38 8.28
N VAL A 482 4.46 15.70 8.23
CA VAL A 482 4.12 14.79 7.10
C VAL A 482 3.78 15.55 5.82
N SER A 483 3.58 16.86 5.89
CA SER A 483 3.29 17.74 4.76
C SER A 483 4.43 18.71 4.45
N LYS A 484 5.67 18.42 4.89
CA LYS A 484 6.85 19.28 4.66
C LYS A 484 7.14 19.56 3.19
N ASN A 485 6.69 18.69 2.28
CA ASN A 485 6.85 18.89 0.84
C ASN A 485 5.91 19.96 0.26
N VAL A 486 4.82 20.31 0.96
CA VAL A 486 3.75 21.17 0.43
C VAL A 486 4.20 22.63 0.42
N ASN A 487 4.06 23.28 -0.74
CA ASN A 487 4.36 24.71 -0.89
C ASN A 487 3.10 25.59 -0.79
N THR A 488 3.31 26.91 -0.65
CA THR A 488 2.21 27.88 -0.47
C THR A 488 1.22 27.84 -1.63
N SER A 489 1.70 27.74 -2.88
CA SER A 489 0.80 27.69 -4.05
C SER A 489 -0.12 26.48 -4.07
N GLN A 490 0.33 25.32 -3.59
CA GLN A 490 -0.51 24.12 -3.49
C GLN A 490 -1.50 24.23 -2.33
N LEU A 491 -1.09 24.81 -1.20
CA LEU A 491 -2.00 25.07 -0.08
C LEU A 491 -3.08 26.10 -0.44
N ASP A 492 -2.71 27.25 -1.04
CA ASP A 492 -3.66 28.28 -1.46
C ASP A 492 -4.68 27.72 -2.46
N ARG A 493 -4.22 26.85 -3.37
CA ARG A 493 -5.09 26.14 -4.31
C ARG A 493 -6.07 25.22 -3.57
N PHE A 494 -5.60 24.45 -2.59
CA PHE A 494 -6.45 23.60 -1.77
C PHE A 494 -7.52 24.42 -1.04
N VAL A 495 -7.14 25.53 -0.39
CA VAL A 495 -8.08 26.41 0.32
C VAL A 495 -9.14 27.00 -0.62
N ALA A 496 -8.72 27.51 -1.79
CA ALA A 496 -9.64 28.07 -2.78
C ALA A 496 -10.64 27.02 -3.29
N LEU A 497 -10.18 25.78 -3.52
CA LEU A 497 -11.05 24.68 -3.95
C LEU A 497 -11.99 24.21 -2.84
N CYS A 498 -11.57 24.25 -1.57
CA CYS A 498 -12.46 24.00 -0.43
C CYS A 498 -13.59 25.05 -0.39
N GLN A 499 -13.25 26.34 -0.52
CA GLN A 499 -14.24 27.42 -0.55
C GLN A 499 -15.22 27.28 -1.73
N GLU A 500 -14.72 26.99 -2.93
CA GLU A 500 -15.55 26.72 -4.11
C GLU A 500 -16.47 25.50 -3.89
N SER A 501 -15.93 24.41 -3.36
CA SER A 501 -16.70 23.18 -3.14
C SER A 501 -17.79 23.37 -2.07
N SER A 502 -17.49 24.09 -1.00
CA SER A 502 -18.48 24.46 0.03
C SER A 502 -19.62 25.28 -0.57
N TRP A 503 -19.31 26.26 -1.41
CA TRP A 503 -20.30 27.08 -2.10
C TRP A 503 -21.17 26.26 -3.06
N LEU A 504 -20.56 25.36 -3.85
CA LEU A 504 -21.28 24.47 -4.77
C LEU A 504 -22.27 23.56 -4.04
N LEU A 505 -21.88 23.01 -2.88
CA LEU A 505 -22.77 22.16 -2.08
C LEU A 505 -23.96 22.94 -1.52
N GLN A 506 -23.75 24.16 -1.03
CA GLN A 506 -24.84 25.04 -0.56
C GLN A 506 -25.83 25.39 -1.68
N GLN A 507 -25.36 25.54 -2.92
CA GLN A 507 -26.26 25.76 -4.07
C GLN A 507 -27.02 24.50 -4.48
N SER A 508 -26.42 23.32 -4.34
CA SER A 508 -27.02 22.05 -4.74
C SER A 508 -28.27 21.68 -3.91
N GLU A 509 -28.36 22.15 -2.67
CA GLU A 509 -29.56 22.02 -1.81
C GLU A 509 -30.81 22.64 -2.46
N THR A 510 -30.65 23.62 -3.35
CA THR A 510 -31.76 24.29 -4.06
C THR A 510 -32.08 23.71 -5.44
N ASN A 511 -31.21 22.86 -5.99
CA ASN A 511 -31.20 22.46 -7.41
C ASN A 511 -31.15 20.94 -7.64
N LYS A 512 -31.61 20.11 -6.68
CA LYS A 512 -31.79 18.67 -6.96
C LYS A 512 -32.66 18.53 -8.21
N PRO A 513 -32.18 17.92 -9.31
CA PRO A 513 -32.99 17.82 -10.51
C PRO A 513 -34.25 17.03 -10.18
N LYS A 514 -35.42 17.67 -10.33
CA LYS A 514 -36.70 16.94 -10.35
C LYS A 514 -36.63 16.01 -11.55
N VAL A 515 -36.68 14.71 -11.30
CA VAL A 515 -36.65 13.69 -12.35
C VAL A 515 -37.83 13.95 -13.28
N ASN A 516 -37.58 14.55 -14.44
CA ASN A 516 -38.46 14.41 -15.59
C ASN A 516 -38.00 13.14 -16.31
N GLU A 517 -38.90 12.17 -16.44
CA GLU A 517 -38.64 10.80 -16.94
C GLU A 517 -38.10 10.73 -18.39
N ASP A 518 -37.94 11.86 -19.10
CA ASP A 518 -37.68 11.88 -20.55
C ASP A 518 -36.30 12.38 -21.00
N SER A 519 -35.32 12.55 -20.10
CA SER A 519 -33.96 12.96 -20.52
C SER A 519 -32.90 11.88 -20.27
N TYR A 520 -32.35 11.32 -21.35
CA TYR A 520 -31.25 10.32 -21.32
C TYR A 520 -29.91 10.85 -20.74
N ASN A 521 -29.83 12.12 -20.35
CA ASN A 521 -28.63 12.77 -19.79
C ASN A 521 -28.96 13.47 -18.48
N VAL A 522 -28.81 12.77 -17.36
CA VAL A 522 -28.90 13.38 -16.02
C VAL A 522 -27.72 14.31 -15.80
N LEU A 523 -28.00 15.58 -15.50
CA LEU A 523 -26.97 16.58 -15.18
C LEU A 523 -26.27 16.22 -13.85
N PRO A 524 -24.92 16.30 -13.78
CA PRO A 524 -24.20 16.06 -12.53
C PRO A 524 -24.62 17.01 -11.42
N TRP A 525 -24.95 16.46 -10.26
CA TRP A 525 -25.40 17.18 -9.07
C TRP A 525 -24.70 16.62 -7.80
N GLY A 526 -24.67 17.40 -6.72
CA GLY A 526 -24.08 16.97 -5.45
C GLY A 526 -22.57 16.68 -5.57
N LEU A 527 -22.13 15.51 -5.09
CA LEU A 527 -20.76 15.05 -5.21
C LEU A 527 -20.32 14.94 -6.68
N ALA A 528 -21.20 14.51 -7.59
CA ALA A 528 -20.86 14.36 -9.00
C ALA A 528 -20.39 15.69 -9.62
N THR A 529 -20.97 16.82 -9.21
CA THR A 529 -20.55 18.17 -9.63
C THR A 529 -19.14 18.50 -9.12
N LEU A 530 -18.82 18.15 -7.87
CA LEU A 530 -17.50 18.41 -7.28
C LEU A 530 -16.36 17.64 -7.96
N LEU A 531 -16.68 16.54 -8.65
CA LEU A 531 -15.71 15.73 -9.39
C LEU A 531 -15.44 16.24 -10.80
N LEU A 532 -16.23 17.19 -11.32
CA LEU A 532 -15.96 17.86 -12.59
C LEU A 532 -14.75 18.79 -12.45
N PRO A 533 -13.93 18.97 -13.51
CA PRO A 533 -12.81 19.89 -13.47
C PRO A 533 -13.25 21.32 -13.09
N SER A 534 -12.69 21.89 -12.03
CA SER A 534 -13.02 23.25 -11.57
C SER A 534 -12.77 24.32 -12.66
N GLN A 535 -13.66 25.33 -12.72
CA GLN A 535 -13.48 26.48 -13.61
C GLN A 535 -12.31 27.39 -13.16
N VAL A 536 -11.93 27.36 -11.88
CA VAL A 536 -10.77 28.08 -11.33
C VAL A 536 -9.46 27.52 -11.90
N ALA A 537 -9.40 26.21 -12.20
CA ALA A 537 -8.23 25.59 -12.84
C ALA A 537 -7.99 26.09 -14.28
N THR A 538 -9.05 26.51 -14.98
CA THR A 538 -8.96 27.07 -16.34
C THR A 538 -8.35 28.47 -16.42
N ILE A 539 -8.44 29.27 -15.34
CA ILE A 539 -7.94 30.66 -15.33
C ILE A 539 -6.41 30.69 -15.27
N ASN A 540 -5.78 29.78 -14.51
CA ASN A 540 -4.32 29.68 -14.44
C ASN A 540 -3.70 28.98 -15.65
N THR A 541 -4.43 28.09 -16.33
CA THR A 541 -3.97 27.49 -17.60
C THR A 541 -4.11 28.46 -18.78
N ARG A 542 -5.09 29.37 -18.79
CA ARG A 542 -5.14 30.48 -19.78
C ARG A 542 -3.97 31.47 -19.62
N LYS A 543 -3.49 31.75 -18.40
CA LYS A 543 -2.25 32.54 -18.19
C LYS A 543 -0.98 31.81 -18.63
N LYS A 544 -0.96 30.46 -18.61
CA LYS A 544 0.18 29.65 -19.10
C LYS A 544 0.13 29.31 -20.59
N LYS A 545 -1.04 29.36 -21.25
CA LYS A 545 -1.20 29.08 -22.69
C LYS A 545 -0.77 30.23 -23.63
N ARG A 546 -0.27 31.36 -23.09
CA ARG A 546 0.21 32.51 -23.87
C ARG A 546 1.75 32.64 -23.93
N ARG A 547 2.47 31.54 -23.80
CA ARG A 547 3.89 31.46 -24.19
C ARG A 547 4.03 30.32 -25.19
N GLU A 548 4.20 30.69 -26.45
CA GLU A 548 4.56 29.75 -27.51
C GLU A 548 5.79 28.93 -27.09
N PRO A 549 5.86 27.63 -27.44
CA PRO A 549 7.04 26.83 -27.16
C PRO A 549 8.24 27.44 -27.89
N ALA A 550 9.39 27.54 -27.20
CA ALA A 550 10.63 28.07 -27.78
C ALA A 550 11.04 27.37 -29.10
N SER A 551 10.59 26.13 -29.32
CA SER A 551 10.79 25.39 -30.57
C SER A 551 10.04 25.98 -31.78
N ALA A 552 8.88 26.60 -31.59
CA ALA A 552 8.13 27.27 -32.66
C ALA A 552 8.80 28.58 -33.09
N ARG A 553 9.33 29.33 -32.11
CA ARG A 553 10.08 30.56 -32.34
C ARG A 553 11.40 30.32 -33.08
N ILE A 554 12.11 29.23 -32.74
CA ILE A 554 13.35 28.82 -33.40
C ILE A 554 13.07 28.31 -34.83
N LYS A 555 11.97 27.57 -35.06
CA LYS A 555 11.57 27.15 -36.41
C LYS A 555 11.25 28.34 -37.32
N SER A 556 10.49 29.32 -36.82
CA SER A 556 10.16 30.54 -37.57
C SER A 556 11.41 31.37 -37.91
N LEU A 557 12.37 31.48 -36.98
CA LEU A 557 13.65 32.16 -37.21
C LEU A 557 14.53 31.43 -38.23
N LEU A 558 14.59 30.09 -38.17
CA LEU A 558 15.35 29.28 -39.13
C LEU A 558 14.75 29.31 -40.54
N GLU A 559 13.42 29.32 -40.67
CA GLU A 559 12.73 29.49 -41.96
C GLU A 559 12.95 30.90 -42.54
N SER A 560 12.95 31.93 -41.70
CA SER A 560 13.23 33.31 -42.13
C SER A 560 14.67 33.50 -42.64
N LEU A 561 15.64 32.76 -42.08
CA LEU A 561 17.03 32.79 -42.52
C LEU A 561 17.27 31.97 -43.80
N LYS A 562 16.48 30.91 -44.03
CA LYS A 562 16.58 30.08 -45.24
C LYS A 562 16.11 30.80 -46.51
N ASN A 563 15.11 31.69 -46.38
CA ASN A 563 14.54 32.46 -47.50
C ASN A 563 15.36 33.70 -47.93
N LYS A 564 16.48 34.01 -47.27
CA LYS A 564 17.33 35.17 -47.61
C LYS A 564 18.56 34.85 -48.46
N ASN A 565 18.81 33.58 -48.80
CA ASN A 565 20.04 33.14 -49.48
C ASN A 565 19.85 32.53 -50.87
N GLU A 566 18.76 32.81 -51.58
CA GLU A 566 18.67 32.48 -53.01
C GLU A 566 19.05 33.70 -53.88
N PRO A 567 20.05 33.59 -54.78
CA PRO A 567 20.43 34.67 -55.68
C PRO A 567 19.41 34.79 -56.81
N LYS A 568 18.89 36.01 -57.02
CA LYS A 568 18.11 36.36 -58.21
C LYS A 568 19.00 36.28 -59.45
N MET A 569 18.80 35.24 -60.25
CA MET A 569 19.29 35.20 -61.64
C MET A 569 18.44 36.15 -62.50
N SER A 570 19.14 37.02 -63.20
CA SER A 570 18.66 37.94 -64.23
C SER A 570 18.27 37.20 -65.51
N GLU A 571 17.09 37.49 -66.04
CA GLU A 571 16.81 37.38 -67.48
C GLU A 571 16.43 38.77 -67.99
N GLY A 572 17.17 39.23 -68.99
CA GLY A 572 16.98 40.53 -69.63
C GLY A 572 16.22 40.39 -70.95
N LEU A 573 15.41 41.40 -71.23
CA LEU A 573 15.37 42.18 -72.48
C LEU A 573 14.46 43.40 -72.26
#